data_AF-A0A425Y798-F1
#
_entry.id   AF-A0A425Y798-F1
#
_cell.length_a   1.000
_cell.length_b   1.000
_cell.length_c   1.000
_cell.angle_alpha   90.00
_cell.angle_beta   90.00
_cell.angle_gamma   90.00
#
_symmetry.space_group_name_H-M   'P 1'
#
loop_
_entity.id
_entity.type
_entity.pdbx_description
1 polymer ?
#
loop_
_entity_poly.entity_id
_entity_poly.type
_entity_poly.pdbx_seq_one_letter_code
_entity_poly.pdbx_strand_id
1 'polypeptide(L)'
;MSNQNSTRRGFFQKLGLTVGAAALIETEALADINLNRFSSEEDRNSFLLTYETWVNDYIEVVEKEKLSKSDISNKHRIMELSDQASGWQEQIKEYLQHDDFKNKYISLSKKFAESITPELEA
;
A
#
# COMPACT_ATOMS: atom_id res chain seq x y z
N MET A 1 -19.69 -17.16 7.41
CA MET A 1 -19.05 -17.50 6.12
C MET A 1 -18.02 -16.43 5.79
N SER A 2 -16.84 -16.89 5.35
CA SER A 2 -15.58 -16.16 5.26
C SER A 2 -15.63 -15.03 4.22
N ASN A 3 -15.58 -13.77 4.67
CA ASN A 3 -15.51 -12.59 3.78
C ASN A 3 -14.41 -11.60 4.18
N GLN A 4 -13.50 -11.98 5.10
CA GLN A 4 -12.36 -11.13 5.49
C GLN A 4 -11.08 -11.42 4.71
N ASN A 5 -10.97 -12.61 4.09
CA ASN A 5 -9.80 -12.98 3.28
C ASN A 5 -9.80 -12.35 1.87
N SER A 6 -10.98 -12.03 1.33
CA SER A 6 -11.16 -11.37 0.03
C SER A 6 -10.71 -9.90 0.06
N THR A 7 -11.00 -9.18 1.14
CA THR A 7 -10.67 -7.75 1.27
C THR A 7 -9.17 -7.50 1.37
N ARG A 8 -8.44 -8.33 2.14
CA ARG A 8 -6.98 -8.21 2.29
C ARG A 8 -6.25 -8.55 0.99
N ARG A 9 -6.62 -9.64 0.33
CA ARG A 9 -6.04 -10.02 -0.97
C ARG A 9 -6.32 -8.97 -2.05
N GLY A 10 -7.54 -8.41 -2.08
CA GLY A 10 -7.92 -7.33 -2.98
C GLY A 10 -7.19 -6.01 -2.69
N PHE A 11 -6.92 -5.72 -1.42
CA PHE A 11 -6.13 -4.57 -0.99
C PHE A 11 -4.67 -4.66 -1.45
N PHE A 12 -4.02 -5.81 -1.22
CA PHE A 12 -2.66 -6.06 -1.71
C PHE A 12 -2.57 -6.08 -3.24
N GLN A 13 -3.60 -6.60 -3.93
CA GLN A 13 -3.72 -6.51 -5.39
C GLN A 13 -3.76 -5.06 -5.88
N LYS A 14 -4.53 -4.18 -5.21
CA LYS A 14 -4.62 -2.75 -5.54
C LYS A 14 -3.32 -2.00 -5.30
N LEU A 15 -2.54 -2.40 -4.29
CA LEU A 15 -1.21 -1.83 -4.02
C LEU A 15 -0.09 -2.43 -4.89
N GLY A 16 -0.39 -3.38 -5.77
CA GLY A 16 0.62 -4.06 -6.62
C GLY A 16 1.49 -5.08 -5.86
N LEU A 17 1.05 -5.53 -4.68
CA LEU A 17 1.79 -6.40 -3.77
C LEU A 17 1.13 -7.79 -3.68
N THR A 18 0.76 -8.39 -4.80
CA THR A 18 0.30 -9.79 -4.80
C THR A 18 1.41 -10.71 -4.33
N VAL A 19 1.13 -11.46 -3.27
CA VAL A 19 2.00 -12.50 -2.70
C VAL A 19 2.23 -13.57 -3.77
N GLY A 20 3.37 -13.48 -4.44
CA GLY A 20 3.78 -14.35 -5.54
C GLY A 20 4.48 -13.55 -6.64
N ALA A 21 5.81 -13.50 -6.56
CA ALA A 21 6.77 -13.19 -7.62
C ALA A 21 6.35 -12.19 -8.73
N ALA A 22 6.98 -11.01 -8.74
CA ALA A 22 7.37 -10.30 -9.96
C ALA A 22 6.35 -10.36 -11.12
N ALA A 23 5.16 -9.78 -10.96
CA ALA A 23 4.37 -9.39 -12.12
C ALA A 23 5.01 -8.11 -12.68
N LEU A 24 5.90 -8.29 -13.65
CA LEU A 24 6.46 -7.23 -14.47
C LEU A 24 5.31 -6.32 -14.91
N ILE A 25 5.38 -5.05 -14.53
CA ILE A 25 4.53 -4.00 -15.09
C ILE A 25 4.81 -4.04 -16.60
N GLU A 26 3.85 -4.51 -17.39
CA GLU A 26 3.94 -4.50 -18.86
C GLU A 26 4.13 -3.05 -19.32
N THR A 27 5.33 -2.77 -19.83
CA THR A 27 5.84 -1.44 -20.19
C THR A 27 5.10 -0.83 -21.40
N GLU A 28 4.23 -1.58 -22.07
CA GLU A 28 3.67 -1.22 -23.38
C GLU A 28 2.46 -0.26 -23.31
N ALA A 29 1.91 0.00 -22.12
CA ALA A 29 0.78 0.93 -21.95
C ALA A 29 1.17 2.39 -21.64
N LEU A 30 2.45 2.77 -21.79
CA LEU A 30 2.99 4.05 -21.29
C LEU A 30 3.24 5.12 -22.39
N ALA A 31 2.90 4.85 -23.64
CA ALA A 31 3.30 5.69 -24.77
C ALA A 31 2.56 7.04 -24.91
N ASP A 32 1.53 7.31 -24.09
CA ASP A 32 0.67 8.51 -24.25
C ASP A 32 0.60 9.41 -23.00
N ILE A 33 1.53 9.26 -22.05
CA ILE A 33 1.55 10.09 -20.84
C ILE A 33 2.36 11.36 -21.13
N ASN A 34 1.69 12.50 -21.11
CA ASN A 34 2.27 13.84 -21.27
C ASN A 34 3.47 14.05 -20.31
N LEU A 35 4.68 14.11 -20.87
CA LEU A 35 5.99 14.05 -20.19
C LEU A 35 6.38 15.32 -19.40
N ASN A 36 5.50 16.32 -19.27
CA ASN A 36 5.80 17.60 -18.60
C ASN A 36 5.32 17.66 -17.13
N ARG A 37 4.95 16.52 -16.52
CA ARG A 37 4.14 16.46 -15.29
C ARG A 37 4.79 15.73 -14.10
N PHE A 38 5.97 15.15 -14.29
CA PHE A 38 6.63 14.33 -13.27
C PHE A 38 6.86 15.12 -12.00
N SER A 39 6.32 14.60 -10.90
CA SER A 39 6.45 15.17 -9.58
C SER A 39 7.92 15.35 -9.20
N SER A 40 8.22 16.47 -8.53
CA SER A 40 9.58 16.76 -8.08
C SER A 40 10.06 15.69 -7.09
N GLU A 41 11.38 15.61 -6.89
CA GLU A 41 11.92 14.77 -5.81
C GLU A 41 11.29 15.11 -4.44
N GLU A 42 10.99 16.39 -4.22
CA GLU A 42 10.28 16.87 -3.04
C GLU A 42 8.87 16.28 -2.92
N ASP A 43 8.10 16.24 -4.02
CA ASP A 43 6.77 15.65 -4.05
C ASP A 43 6.80 14.13 -3.79
N ARG A 44 7.79 13.42 -4.36
CA ARG A 44 7.99 11.99 -4.13
C ARG A 44 8.36 11.70 -2.67
N ASN A 45 9.26 12.50 -2.10
CA ASN A 45 9.67 12.39 -0.70
C ASN A 45 8.51 12.71 0.25
N SER A 46 7.73 13.76 -0.04
CA SER A 46 6.53 14.13 0.72
C SER A 46 5.48 13.00 0.71
N PHE A 47 5.27 12.37 -0.45
CA PHE A 47 4.43 11.18 -0.53
C PHE A 47 4.98 10.03 0.31
N LEU A 48 6.29 9.74 0.25
CA LEU A 48 6.89 8.65 1.03
C LEU A 48 6.74 8.87 2.54
N LEU A 49 6.84 10.10 3.03
CA LEU A 49 6.59 10.43 4.44
C LEU A 49 5.12 10.15 4.81
N THR A 50 4.18 10.58 3.95
CA THR A 50 2.75 10.32 4.14
C THR A 50 2.45 8.83 4.13
N TYR A 51 3.04 8.09 3.19
CA TYR A 51 2.89 6.65 3.07
C TYR A 51 3.49 5.91 4.28
N GLU A 52 4.66 6.35 4.79
CA GLU A 52 5.27 5.78 5.98
C GLU A 52 4.40 5.98 7.23
N THR A 53 3.82 7.17 7.42
CA THR A 53 2.84 7.43 8.49
C THR A 53 1.62 6.51 8.33
N TRP A 54 1.06 6.43 7.12
CA TRP A 54 -0.08 5.56 6.85
C TRP A 54 0.21 4.08 7.13
N VAL A 55 1.40 3.58 6.77
CA VAL A 55 1.83 2.21 7.08
C VAL A 55 1.83 1.99 8.59
N ASN A 56 2.39 2.91 9.37
CA ASN A 56 2.45 2.78 10.83
C ASN A 56 1.05 2.82 11.45
N ASP A 57 0.18 3.75 11.01
CA ASP A 57 -1.21 3.86 11.44
C ASP A 57 -1.99 2.56 11.17
N TYR A 58 -1.81 1.99 9.97
CA TYR A 58 -2.50 0.75 9.58
C TYR A 58 -2.05 -0.44 10.43
N ILE A 59 -0.74 -0.54 10.71
CA ILE A 59 -0.20 -1.57 11.60
C ILE A 59 -0.83 -1.44 12.99
N GLU A 60 -0.89 -0.24 13.55
CA GLU A 60 -1.47 0.01 14.87
C GLU A 60 -2.93 -0.47 14.96
N VAL A 61 -3.77 -0.10 13.98
CA VAL A 61 -5.18 -0.50 14.00
C VAL A 61 -5.39 -1.99 13.76
N VAL A 62 -4.50 -2.63 13.00
CA VAL A 62 -4.53 -4.09 12.83
C VAL A 62 -4.14 -4.79 14.13
N GLU A 63 -3.09 -4.33 14.82
CA GLU A 63 -2.72 -4.87 16.14
C GLU A 63 -3.87 -4.68 17.15
N LYS A 64 -4.50 -3.51 17.15
CA LYS A 64 -5.66 -3.25 18.00
C LYS A 64 -6.85 -4.16 17.67
N GLU A 65 -7.10 -4.44 16.39
CA GLU A 65 -8.15 -5.37 15.95
C GLU A 65 -7.86 -6.82 16.39
N LYS A 66 -6.58 -7.23 16.42
CA LYS A 66 -6.16 -8.54 16.93
C LYS A 66 -6.52 -8.69 18.43
N LEU A 67 -6.37 -7.62 19.21
CA LEU A 67 -6.68 -7.61 20.64
C LEU A 67 -8.18 -7.48 20.93
N SER A 68 -8.91 -6.66 20.16
CA SER A 68 -10.33 -6.37 20.40
C SER A 68 -11.12 -6.21 19.09
N LYS A 69 -11.75 -7.30 18.65
CA LYS A 69 -12.55 -7.36 17.42
C LYS A 69 -13.90 -6.66 17.48
N SER A 70 -14.29 -6.10 18.63
CA SER A 70 -15.56 -5.39 18.82
C SER A 70 -15.42 -3.88 18.82
N ASP A 71 -14.19 -3.34 18.72
CA ASP A 71 -13.96 -1.89 18.69
C ASP A 71 -14.44 -1.31 17.34
N ILE A 72 -15.63 -0.70 17.38
CA ILE A 72 -16.26 -0.05 16.22
C ILE A 72 -15.39 1.11 15.71
N SER A 73 -14.78 1.89 16.61
CA SER A 73 -13.92 3.01 16.23
C SER A 73 -12.69 2.51 15.46
N ASN A 74 -12.12 1.38 15.88
CA ASN A 74 -10.99 0.76 15.20
C ASN A 74 -11.37 0.29 13.78
N LYS A 75 -12.55 -0.32 13.63
CA LYS A 75 -13.06 -0.73 12.31
C LYS A 75 -13.29 0.45 11.37
N HIS A 76 -13.85 1.55 11.87
CA HIS A 76 -13.99 2.77 11.08
C HIS A 76 -12.63 3.29 10.62
N ARG A 77 -11.63 3.32 11.51
CA ARG A 77 -10.28 3.76 11.15
C ARG A 77 -9.63 2.86 10.08
N ILE A 78 -9.80 1.54 10.16
CA ILE A 78 -9.35 0.60 9.12
C ILE A 78 -10.01 0.91 7.76
N MET A 79 -11.31 1.23 7.76
CA MET A 79 -12.03 1.61 6.53
C MET A 79 -11.50 2.93 5.95
N GLU A 80 -11.30 3.96 6.77
CA GLU A 80 -10.72 5.24 6.35
C GLU A 80 -9.33 5.07 5.72
N LEU A 81 -8.45 4.32 6.39
CA LEU A 81 -7.10 4.06 5.89
C LEU A 81 -7.14 3.26 4.58
N SER A 82 -8.09 2.34 4.41
CA SER A 82 -8.28 1.59 3.16
C SER A 82 -8.75 2.47 2.01
N ASP A 83 -9.59 3.46 2.30
CA ASP A 83 -10.08 4.43 1.32
C ASP A 83 -8.96 5.37 0.85
N GLN A 84 -8.17 5.89 1.79
CA GLN A 84 -6.99 6.72 1.49
C GLN A 84 -6.03 6.03 0.52
N ALA A 85 -5.70 4.75 0.78
CA ALA A 85 -4.82 3.98 -0.08
C ALA A 85 -5.38 3.72 -1.49
N SER A 86 -6.72 3.66 -1.64
CA SER A 86 -7.35 3.48 -2.96
C SER A 86 -7.13 4.70 -3.87
N GLY A 87 -6.94 5.89 -3.30
CA GLY A 87 -6.67 7.12 -4.05
C GLY A 87 -5.23 7.26 -4.56
N TRP A 88 -4.29 6.44 -4.08
CA TRP A 88 -2.86 6.60 -4.39
C TRP A 88 -2.36 5.78 -5.58
N GLN A 89 -3.18 4.89 -6.14
CA GLN A 89 -2.74 3.92 -7.13
C GLN A 89 -2.11 4.55 -8.38
N GLU A 90 -2.72 5.62 -8.92
CA GLU A 90 -2.20 6.33 -10.10
C GLU A 90 -0.87 7.05 -9.78
N GLN A 91 -0.80 7.71 -8.63
CA GLN A 91 0.39 8.45 -8.17
C GLN A 91 1.57 7.50 -7.90
N ILE A 92 1.32 6.34 -7.28
CA ILE A 92 2.34 5.31 -7.07
C ILE A 92 2.85 4.79 -8.42
N LYS A 93 1.97 4.53 -9.39
CA LYS A 93 2.37 4.06 -10.73
C LYS A 93 3.29 5.06 -11.43
N GLU A 94 3.02 6.35 -11.29
CA GLU A 94 3.88 7.41 -11.80
C GLU A 94 5.24 7.42 -11.07
N TYR A 95 5.22 7.39 -9.74
CA TYR A 95 6.44 7.56 -8.95
C TYR A 95 7.36 6.34 -8.97
N LEU A 96 6.83 5.14 -9.22
CA LEU A 96 7.60 3.89 -9.36
C LEU A 96 8.59 3.90 -10.53
N GLN A 97 8.49 4.86 -11.45
CA GLN A 97 9.47 5.08 -12.52
C GLN A 97 10.80 5.65 -12.00
N HIS A 98 10.83 6.17 -10.77
CA HIS A 98 11.98 6.78 -10.14
C HIS A 98 12.61 5.83 -9.09
N ASP A 99 13.89 5.51 -9.25
CA ASP A 99 14.59 4.52 -8.41
C ASP A 99 14.72 4.97 -6.94
N ASP A 100 14.90 6.27 -6.69
CA ASP A 100 14.92 6.89 -5.35
C ASP A 100 13.61 6.61 -4.59
N PHE A 101 12.49 6.76 -5.28
CA PHE A 101 11.17 6.48 -4.72
C PHE A 101 10.93 4.98 -4.54
N LYS A 102 11.19 4.22 -5.60
CA LYS A 102 10.88 2.79 -5.69
C LYS A 102 11.49 1.98 -4.55
N ASN A 103 12.75 2.22 -4.23
CA ASN A 103 13.45 1.48 -3.18
C ASN A 103 12.81 1.70 -1.80
N LYS A 104 12.50 2.96 -1.45
CA LYS A 104 11.87 3.29 -0.17
C LYS A 104 10.42 2.80 -0.12
N TYR A 105 9.66 2.96 -1.20
CA TYR A 105 8.28 2.46 -1.29
C TYR A 105 8.21 0.93 -1.12
N ILE A 106 9.10 0.16 -1.77
CA ILE A 106 9.19 -1.29 -1.62
C ILE A 106 9.56 -1.66 -0.17
N SER A 107 10.52 -0.96 0.43
CA SER A 107 10.92 -1.20 1.82
C SER A 107 9.77 -1.00 2.82
N LEU A 108 9.04 0.11 2.70
CA LEU A 108 7.86 0.40 3.52
C LEU A 108 6.73 -0.61 3.30
N SER A 109 6.49 -0.97 2.04
CA SER A 109 5.49 -1.96 1.66
C SER A 109 5.81 -3.36 2.20
N LYS A 110 7.10 -3.74 2.23
CA LYS A 110 7.58 -4.98 2.83
C LYS A 110 7.33 -4.98 4.35
N LYS A 111 7.73 -3.91 5.05
CA LYS A 111 7.45 -3.74 6.50
C LYS A 111 5.96 -3.89 6.78
N PHE A 112 5.12 -3.23 5.98
CA PHE A 112 3.68 -3.31 6.10
C PHE A 112 3.19 -4.76 5.95
N ALA A 113 3.56 -5.43 4.86
CA ALA A 113 3.18 -6.81 4.60
C ALA A 113 3.61 -7.77 5.73
N GLU A 114 4.85 -7.66 6.22
CA GLU A 114 5.37 -8.46 7.33
C GLU A 114 4.59 -8.24 8.63
N SER A 115 4.16 -7.00 8.89
CA SER A 115 3.46 -6.65 10.14
C SER A 115 1.99 -7.10 10.16
N ILE A 116 1.33 -7.13 9.00
CA ILE A 116 -0.11 -7.43 8.93
C ILE A 116 -0.44 -8.83 8.39
N THR A 117 0.53 -9.53 7.81
CA THR A 117 0.38 -10.94 7.42
C THR A 117 0.64 -11.78 8.67
N PRO A 118 -0.30 -12.64 9.10
CA PRO A 118 0.01 -13.62 10.15
C PRO A 118 1.15 -14.52 9.65
N GLU A 119 2.13 -14.81 10.50
CA GLU A 119 3.23 -15.73 10.19
C GLU A 119 2.68 -16.96 9.45
N LEU A 120 3.08 -17.10 8.19
CA LEU A 120 2.90 -18.35 7.43
C LEU A 120 4.06 -19.29 7.80
N GLU A 121 4.19 -19.61 9.09
CA GLU A 121 5.07 -20.68 9.59
C GLU A 121 4.28 -21.34 10.74
N ALA A 122 3.58 -22.44 10.46
CA ALA A 122 4.05 -23.84 10.56
C ALA A 122 4.04 -24.34 12.01
#